data_AF-A0A1F4PJI9-F1
#
_entry.id   AF-A0A1F4PJI9-F1
#
_cell.length_a   1.000
_cell.length_b   1.000
_cell.length_c   1.000
_cell.angle_alpha   90.00
_cell.angle_beta   90.00
_cell.angle_gamma   90.00
#
_symmetry.space_group_name_H-M   'P 1'
#
loop_
_entity.id
_entity.type
_entity.pdbx_description
1 polymer ?
#
loop_
_entity_poly.entity_id
_entity_poly.type
_entity_poly.pdbx_seq_one_letter_code
_entity_poly.pdbx_strand_id
1 'polypeptide(L)'
;MKKLVIIAILGNFGSIWSKIIEIKDLNQVGQFIDSENPLIIFDMDKTLIQDDIVRFDEAAPLLEELSGLDIHRLKGLFYKKETQRNIKNIINNLQNQHKVIILTRSRRLDPFYKLSQAKQIGLDFNQAFPNLPLIKLEGSNGKAIFNNGIICCGENDKGETLTQFMEKIDYIPSEIIFVDDKLHNLVNVESYMKRLQIPVTGLWYTRIHRSN
;
A
#
# COMPACT_ATOMS: atom_id res chain seq x y z
N MET A 1 -14.20 -22.94 7.08
CA MET A 1 -14.16 -22.22 8.37
C MET A 1 -13.02 -21.22 8.33
N LYS A 2 -13.30 -19.91 8.35
CA LYS A 2 -12.27 -18.85 8.32
C LYS A 2 -11.56 -18.83 9.70
N LYS A 3 -10.23 -18.93 9.74
CA LYS A 3 -9.46 -18.62 10.95
C LYS A 3 -9.43 -17.11 11.10
N LEU A 4 -10.25 -16.58 12.00
CA LEU A 4 -10.20 -15.18 12.39
C LEU A 4 -9.09 -15.06 13.43
N VAL A 5 -7.93 -14.52 13.06
CA VAL A 5 -6.90 -14.14 14.04
C VAL A 5 -7.20 -12.71 14.42
N ILE A 6 -7.89 -12.51 15.55
CA ILE A 6 -8.06 -11.20 16.17
C ILE A 6 -6.87 -11.01 17.12
N ILE A 7 -5.94 -10.12 16.76
CA ILE A 7 -5.01 -9.56 17.75
C ILE A 7 -5.65 -8.26 18.23
N ALA A 8 -6.27 -8.30 19.39
CA ALA A 8 -6.80 -7.12 20.07
C ALA A 8 -5.78 -6.65 21.11
N ILE A 9 -5.22 -5.45 20.95
CA ILE A 9 -4.33 -4.84 21.93
C ILE A 9 -5.17 -3.90 22.80
N LEU A 10 -5.61 -4.41 23.97
CA LEU A 10 -6.44 -3.65 24.92
C LEU A 10 -5.59 -2.60 25.65
N GLY A 11 -5.81 -1.32 25.33
CA GLY A 11 -5.41 -0.18 26.15
C GLY A 11 -6.56 0.23 27.08
N ASN A 12 -6.24 0.60 28.32
CA ASN A 12 -7.22 0.91 29.36
C ASN A 12 -7.97 2.23 29.09
N PHE A 13 -9.29 2.18 29.30
CA PHE A 13 -10.30 3.25 29.33
C PHE A 13 -10.54 4.09 28.06
N GLY A 14 -11.69 3.83 27.41
CA GLY A 14 -12.42 4.86 26.66
C GLY A 14 -12.75 4.62 25.18
N SER A 15 -12.66 3.38 24.67
CA SER A 15 -12.99 2.97 23.28
C SER A 15 -12.10 3.57 22.17
N ILE A 16 -12.01 2.87 21.02
CA ILE A 16 -11.15 3.07 19.83
C ILE A 16 -10.01 2.04 19.79
N TRP A 17 -10.26 0.76 19.42
CA TRP A 17 -10.63 0.19 18.09
C TRP A 17 -9.49 0.22 17.06
N SER A 18 -8.31 -0.27 17.44
CA SER A 18 -7.37 -0.81 16.47
C SER A 18 -7.51 -2.34 16.40
N LYS A 19 -7.67 -2.87 15.19
CA LYS A 19 -7.75 -4.31 14.95
C LYS A 19 -6.88 -4.67 13.76
N ILE A 20 -6.07 -5.72 13.89
CA ILE A 20 -5.37 -6.32 12.76
C ILE A 20 -6.09 -7.62 12.41
N ILE A 21 -6.51 -7.74 11.14
CA ILE A 21 -7.30 -8.85 10.62
C ILE A 21 -6.57 -9.46 9.43
N GLU A 22 -6.35 -10.76 9.44
CA GLU A 22 -5.84 -11.48 8.28
C GLU A 22 -6.91 -11.54 7.17
N ILE A 23 -6.54 -11.11 5.95
CA ILE A 23 -7.37 -11.24 4.74
C ILE A 23 -6.59 -11.95 3.62
N LYS A 24 -7.33 -12.64 2.74
CA LYS A 24 -6.77 -13.27 1.52
C LYS A 24 -7.43 -12.78 0.24
N ASP A 25 -8.44 -11.93 0.38
CA ASP A 25 -9.26 -11.43 -0.71
C ASP A 25 -9.48 -9.94 -0.50
N LEU A 26 -8.98 -9.14 -1.44
CA LEU A 26 -9.10 -7.68 -1.39
C LEU A 26 -10.55 -7.19 -1.55
N ASN A 27 -11.48 -8.03 -2.03
CA ASN A 27 -12.91 -7.70 -2.04
C ASN A 27 -13.48 -7.51 -0.62
N GLN A 28 -12.76 -7.98 0.42
CA GLN A 28 -13.18 -7.83 1.81
C GLN A 28 -12.92 -6.43 2.39
N VAL A 29 -12.09 -5.60 1.76
CA VAL A 29 -11.67 -4.30 2.30
C VAL A 29 -12.86 -3.41 2.65
N GLY A 30 -13.86 -3.31 1.75
CA GLY A 30 -15.04 -2.48 1.96
C GLY A 30 -15.94 -2.92 3.13
N GLN A 31 -15.80 -4.16 3.64
CA GLN A 31 -16.58 -4.68 4.76
C GLN A 31 -16.11 -4.12 6.12
N PHE A 32 -14.99 -3.42 6.14
CA PHE A 32 -14.38 -2.90 7.36
C PHE A 32 -14.38 -1.36 7.42
N ILE A 33 -15.06 -0.71 6.47
CA ILE A 33 -15.25 0.74 6.46
C ILE A 33 -16.44 1.04 7.36
N ASP A 34 -16.18 1.70 8.48
CA ASP A 34 -17.17 1.95 9.52
C ASP A 34 -17.49 3.48 9.64
N SER A 35 -16.81 4.33 8.86
CA SER A 35 -16.93 5.80 8.95
C SER A 35 -17.18 6.51 7.59
N GLU A 36 -17.57 7.78 7.65
CA GLU A 36 -17.94 8.59 6.46
C GLU A 36 -16.74 9.15 5.68
N ASN A 37 -15.59 9.38 6.32
CA ASN A 37 -14.38 9.93 5.69
C ASN A 37 -13.14 9.05 5.96
N PRO A 38 -13.15 7.77 5.53
CA PRO A 38 -12.01 6.90 5.69
C PRO A 38 -10.90 7.29 4.71
N LEU A 39 -9.65 7.09 5.14
CA LEU A 39 -8.52 6.99 4.22
C LEU A 39 -8.14 5.53 4.04
N ILE A 40 -8.29 5.02 2.82
CA ILE A 40 -7.92 3.65 2.47
C ILE A 40 -6.52 3.66 1.90
N ILE A 41 -5.67 2.81 2.45
CA ILE A 41 -4.24 2.77 2.14
C ILE A 41 -3.88 1.35 1.75
N PHE A 42 -3.22 1.20 0.61
CA PHE A 42 -2.65 -0.08 0.18
C PHE A 42 -1.13 0.01 0.15
N ASP A 43 -0.45 -1.02 0.65
CA ASP A 43 0.88 -1.31 0.15
C ASP A 43 0.82 -1.76 -1.32
N MET A 44 1.94 -1.69 -2.02
CA MET A 44 2.01 -1.98 -3.45
C MET A 44 2.58 -3.36 -3.74
N ASP A 45 3.86 -3.59 -3.41
CA ASP A 45 4.55 -4.84 -3.72
C ASP A 45 4.02 -5.97 -2.82
N LYS A 46 3.69 -7.12 -3.41
CA LYS A 46 3.06 -8.27 -2.74
C LYS A 46 1.69 -8.00 -2.11
N THR A 47 1.12 -6.82 -2.35
CA THR A 47 -0.25 -6.49 -1.95
C THR A 47 -1.12 -6.24 -3.18
N LEU A 48 -0.78 -5.25 -4.01
CA LEU A 48 -1.47 -4.98 -5.28
C LEU A 48 -0.81 -5.64 -6.49
N ILE A 49 0.52 -5.64 -6.52
CA ILE A 49 1.31 -6.22 -7.60
C ILE A 49 2.31 -7.25 -7.09
N GLN A 50 2.72 -8.16 -7.95
CA GLN A 50 3.81 -9.11 -7.71
C GLN A 50 4.62 -9.32 -8.98
N ASP A 51 5.81 -9.92 -8.85
CA ASP A 51 6.62 -10.27 -10.00
C ASP A 51 5.90 -11.28 -10.89
N ASP A 52 5.95 -11.05 -12.20
CA ASP A 52 5.45 -11.98 -13.19
C ASP A 52 6.59 -12.85 -13.72
N ILE A 53 6.97 -13.82 -12.88
CA ILE A 53 8.11 -14.71 -13.14
C ILE A 53 7.95 -15.45 -14.47
N VAL A 54 6.74 -15.92 -14.78
CA VAL A 54 6.46 -16.67 -16.02
C VAL A 54 6.77 -15.81 -17.24
N ARG A 55 6.22 -14.60 -17.31
CA ARG A 55 6.46 -13.69 -18.42
C ARG A 55 7.91 -13.23 -18.51
N PHE A 56 8.60 -13.11 -17.37
CA PHE A 56 10.03 -12.84 -17.36
C PHE A 56 10.83 -14.01 -17.94
N ASP A 57 10.55 -15.24 -17.50
CA ASP A 57 11.27 -16.44 -17.96
C ASP A 57 11.06 -16.67 -19.47
N GLU A 58 9.87 -16.33 -20.00
CA GLU A 58 9.59 -16.33 -21.44
C GLU A 58 10.40 -15.28 -22.22
N ALA A 59 10.64 -14.11 -21.64
CA ALA A 59 11.35 -13.01 -22.30
C ALA A 59 12.87 -13.02 -22.05
N ALA A 60 13.34 -13.71 -21.01
CA ALA A 60 14.72 -13.72 -20.58
C ALA A 60 15.71 -14.10 -21.69
N PRO A 61 15.48 -15.16 -22.50
CA PRO A 61 16.42 -15.54 -23.55
C PRO A 61 16.68 -14.42 -24.57
N LEU A 62 15.63 -13.70 -24.98
CA LEU A 62 15.75 -12.58 -25.91
C LEU A 62 16.44 -11.37 -25.26
N LEU A 63 16.17 -11.12 -23.98
CA LEU A 63 16.80 -10.01 -23.25
C LEU A 63 18.30 -10.25 -23.03
N GLU A 64 18.72 -11.49 -22.77
CA GLU A 64 20.14 -11.84 -22.64
C GLU A 64 20.90 -11.60 -23.94
N GLU A 65 20.31 -11.99 -25.07
CA GLU A 65 20.88 -11.79 -26.40
C GLU A 65 21.02 -10.31 -26.77
N LEU A 66 20.04 -9.48 -26.43
CA LEU A 66 19.99 -8.08 -26.85
C LEU A 66 20.73 -7.10 -25.93
N SER A 67 20.77 -7.36 -24.63
CA SER A 67 21.10 -6.30 -23.66
C SER A 67 22.54 -6.31 -23.17
N GLY A 68 23.20 -7.47 -23.12
CA GLY A 68 24.47 -7.61 -22.39
C GLY A 68 24.40 -7.16 -20.92
N LEU A 69 23.18 -6.99 -20.38
CA LEU A 69 22.90 -6.52 -19.02
C LEU A 69 22.62 -7.71 -18.09
N ASP A 70 22.78 -7.47 -16.79
CA ASP A 70 22.27 -8.35 -15.74
C ASP A 70 20.73 -8.32 -15.76
N ILE A 71 20.13 -9.22 -16.56
CA ILE A 71 18.68 -9.28 -16.79
C ILE A 71 17.89 -9.59 -15.51
N HIS A 72 18.51 -10.18 -14.49
CA HIS A 72 17.86 -10.43 -13.20
C HIS A 72 17.51 -9.12 -12.48
N ARG A 73 18.23 -8.02 -12.75
CA ARG A 73 17.86 -6.68 -12.27
C ARG A 73 16.63 -6.12 -13.00
N LEU A 74 16.37 -6.55 -14.23
CA LEU A 74 15.24 -6.11 -15.05
C LEU A 74 13.92 -6.79 -14.65
N LYS A 75 14.00 -8.00 -14.07
CA LYS A 75 12.83 -8.77 -13.59
C LYS A 75 11.91 -7.94 -12.71
N GLY A 76 12.45 -7.35 -11.64
CA GLY A 76 11.68 -6.52 -10.71
C GLY A 76 11.26 -5.17 -11.26
N LEU A 77 11.80 -4.77 -12.43
CA LEU A 77 11.55 -3.50 -13.10
C LEU A 77 10.36 -3.55 -14.07
N PHE A 78 10.26 -4.61 -14.86
CA PHE A 78 9.37 -4.62 -16.03
C PHE A 78 8.29 -5.69 -16.01
N TYR A 79 8.43 -6.71 -15.17
CA TYR A 79 7.54 -7.87 -15.20
C TYR A 79 6.71 -7.92 -13.93
N LYS A 80 5.59 -7.19 -13.94
CA LYS A 80 4.62 -7.13 -12.84
C LYS A 80 3.25 -7.62 -13.30
N LYS A 81 2.53 -8.28 -12.39
CA LYS A 81 1.13 -8.64 -12.53
C LYS A 81 0.35 -8.38 -11.25
N GLU A 82 -0.96 -8.36 -11.36
CA GLU A 82 -1.88 -8.25 -10.22
C GLU A 82 -1.72 -9.46 -9.27
N THR A 83 -1.79 -9.23 -7.96
CA THR A 83 -1.76 -10.32 -6.94
C THR A 83 -3.08 -11.08 -6.86
N GLN A 84 -4.15 -10.42 -7.29
CA GLN A 84 -5.51 -10.92 -7.31
C GLN A 84 -6.13 -10.47 -8.61
N ARG A 85 -6.80 -11.39 -9.32
CA ARG A 85 -7.67 -11.04 -10.46
C ARG A 85 -8.62 -9.92 -10.04
N ASN A 86 -9.10 -9.12 -10.98
CA ASN A 86 -10.11 -8.08 -10.73
C ASN A 86 -9.68 -6.93 -9.80
N ILE A 87 -8.39 -6.74 -9.53
CA ILE A 87 -7.92 -5.69 -8.61
C ILE A 87 -8.31 -4.29 -9.07
N LYS A 88 -8.30 -4.03 -10.38
CA LYS A 88 -8.75 -2.77 -10.96
C LYS A 88 -10.19 -2.44 -10.58
N ASN A 89 -11.09 -3.42 -10.63
CA ASN A 89 -12.48 -3.21 -10.24
C ASN A 89 -12.61 -2.94 -8.74
N ILE A 90 -11.81 -3.62 -7.91
CA ILE A 90 -11.79 -3.40 -6.46
C ILE A 90 -11.37 -1.97 -6.15
N ILE A 91 -10.22 -1.52 -6.70
CA ILE A 91 -9.70 -0.18 -6.46
C ILE A 91 -10.66 0.89 -6.98
N ASN A 92 -11.20 0.73 -8.19
CA ASN A 92 -12.18 1.67 -8.74
C ASN A 92 -13.44 1.78 -7.86
N ASN A 93 -13.97 0.65 -7.39
CA ASN A 93 -15.16 0.67 -6.52
C ASN A 93 -14.90 1.42 -5.22
N LEU A 94 -13.72 1.23 -4.61
CA LEU A 94 -13.34 1.97 -3.40
C LEU A 94 -13.13 3.46 -3.68
N GLN A 95 -12.49 3.81 -4.80
CA GLN A 95 -12.21 5.19 -5.19
C GLN A 95 -13.46 6.01 -5.55
N ASN A 96 -14.53 5.34 -6.01
CA ASN A 96 -15.80 6.01 -6.30
C ASN A 96 -16.45 6.61 -5.04
N GLN A 97 -16.06 6.16 -3.85
CA GLN A 97 -16.69 6.57 -2.58
C GLN A 97 -15.69 7.15 -1.58
N HIS A 98 -14.41 6.79 -1.68
CA HIS A 98 -13.42 7.08 -0.66
C HIS A 98 -12.07 7.48 -1.25
N LYS A 99 -11.25 8.15 -0.44
CA LYS A 99 -9.86 8.42 -0.80
C LYS A 99 -9.06 7.13 -0.66
N VAL A 100 -8.43 6.72 -1.77
CA VAL A 100 -7.55 5.55 -1.81
C VAL A 100 -6.16 5.96 -2.26
N ILE A 101 -5.15 5.65 -1.46
CA ILE A 101 -3.74 5.92 -1.79
C ILE A 101 -2.88 4.66 -1.66
N ILE A 102 -1.68 4.72 -2.24
CA ILE A 102 -0.61 3.76 -2.00
C ILE A 102 0.37 4.31 -0.96
N LEU A 103 0.79 3.47 -0.03
CA LEU A 103 1.89 3.74 0.90
C LEU A 103 2.91 2.61 0.80
N THR A 104 4.07 2.86 0.18
CA THR A 104 5.04 1.82 -0.15
C THR A 104 6.48 2.23 0.11
N ARG A 105 7.34 1.25 0.36
CA ARG A 105 8.79 1.48 0.44
C ARG A 105 9.37 1.53 -0.98
N SER A 106 10.22 2.53 -1.23
CA SER A 106 10.92 2.68 -2.51
C SER A 106 12.34 3.17 -2.25
N ARG A 107 13.33 2.28 -2.38
CA ARG A 107 14.75 2.58 -2.11
C ARG A 107 15.32 3.70 -2.98
N ARG A 108 14.74 3.93 -4.15
CA ARG A 108 15.17 4.99 -5.08
C ARG A 108 14.36 6.28 -4.94
N LEU A 109 13.38 6.32 -4.02
CA LEU A 109 12.48 7.46 -3.86
C LEU A 109 11.83 7.91 -5.17
N ASP A 110 11.54 6.96 -6.05
CA ASP A 110 11.02 7.25 -7.37
C ASP A 110 9.52 6.94 -7.41
N PRO A 111 8.66 7.94 -7.11
CA PRO A 111 7.23 7.78 -7.25
C PRO A 111 6.80 7.65 -8.72
N PHE A 112 7.57 8.19 -9.69
CA PHE A 112 7.24 8.02 -11.10
C PHE A 112 7.36 6.58 -11.53
N TYR A 113 8.40 5.89 -11.05
CA TYR A 113 8.55 4.46 -11.26
C TYR A 113 7.38 3.66 -10.64
N LYS A 114 6.99 3.95 -9.39
CA LYS A 114 5.83 3.29 -8.76
C LYS A 114 4.51 3.60 -9.48
N LEU A 115 4.31 4.84 -9.93
CA LEU A 115 3.19 5.22 -10.77
C LEU A 115 3.17 4.44 -12.08
N SER A 116 4.34 4.26 -12.71
CA SER A 116 4.45 3.50 -13.97
C SER A 116 4.05 2.03 -13.77
N GLN A 117 4.45 1.41 -12.65
CA GLN A 117 4.05 0.04 -12.31
C GLN A 117 2.54 -0.07 -12.07
N ALA A 118 1.93 0.89 -11.38
CA ALA A 118 0.48 0.90 -11.17
C ALA A 118 -0.26 1.05 -12.52
N LYS A 119 0.20 1.95 -13.39
CA LYS A 119 -0.39 2.16 -14.72
C LYS A 119 -0.25 0.96 -15.64
N GLN A 120 0.85 0.20 -15.56
CA GLN A 120 1.04 -1.03 -16.35
C GLN A 120 -0.05 -2.07 -16.12
N ILE A 121 -0.63 -2.11 -14.91
CA ILE A 121 -1.78 -2.97 -14.58
C ILE A 121 -3.11 -2.20 -14.55
N GLY A 122 -3.15 -0.99 -15.11
CA GLY A 122 -4.36 -0.21 -15.26
C GLY A 122 -4.92 0.40 -13.97
N LEU A 123 -4.09 0.62 -12.95
CA LEU A 123 -4.44 1.33 -11.72
C LEU A 123 -4.02 2.80 -11.76
N ASP A 124 -4.87 3.68 -11.24
CA ASP A 124 -4.61 5.11 -11.09
C ASP A 124 -5.08 5.59 -9.70
N PHE A 125 -4.19 6.24 -8.96
CA PHE A 125 -4.45 6.74 -7.60
C PHE A 125 -4.57 8.26 -7.51
N ASN A 126 -4.53 8.97 -8.65
CA ASN A 126 -4.57 10.43 -8.67
C ASN A 126 -5.87 11.03 -8.10
N GLN A 127 -6.95 10.25 -8.08
CA GLN A 127 -8.29 10.71 -7.64
C GLN A 127 -8.37 11.09 -6.16
N ALA A 128 -7.51 10.53 -5.29
CA ALA A 128 -7.60 10.79 -3.85
C ALA A 128 -7.29 12.24 -3.48
N PHE A 129 -6.34 12.85 -4.21
CA PHE A 129 -5.87 14.22 -3.98
C PHE A 129 -5.39 14.87 -5.30
N PRO A 130 -6.30 15.14 -6.27
CA PRO A 130 -5.95 15.42 -7.66
C PRO A 130 -5.21 16.75 -7.87
N ASN A 131 -5.33 17.68 -6.92
CA ASN A 131 -4.75 19.02 -7.01
C ASN A 131 -3.46 19.18 -6.18
N LEU A 132 -3.02 18.13 -5.48
CA LEU A 132 -1.78 18.21 -4.72
C LEU A 132 -0.58 18.12 -5.67
N PRO A 133 0.41 19.02 -5.54
CA PRO A 133 1.66 18.89 -6.27
C PRO A 133 2.46 17.69 -5.75
N LEU A 134 3.61 17.42 -6.36
CA LEU A 134 4.61 16.55 -5.75
C LEU A 134 5.02 17.14 -4.39
N ILE A 135 4.86 16.35 -3.32
CA ILE A 135 5.20 16.77 -1.95
C ILE A 135 6.42 15.99 -1.50
N LYS A 136 7.45 16.72 -1.06
CA LYS A 136 8.59 16.15 -0.35
C LYS A 136 8.28 16.12 1.15
N LEU A 137 8.57 14.98 1.76
CA LEU A 137 8.40 14.70 3.18
C LEU A 137 9.78 14.39 3.77
N GLU A 138 10.05 14.89 4.97
CA GLU A 138 11.34 14.75 5.65
C GLU A 138 11.17 13.81 6.84
N GLY A 139 11.47 12.52 6.66
CA GLY A 139 11.40 11.50 7.70
C GLY A 139 12.70 11.35 8.48
N SER A 140 12.62 10.67 9.64
CA SER A 140 13.78 10.46 10.52
C SER A 140 14.94 9.72 9.84
N ASN A 141 14.64 8.87 8.85
CA ASN A 141 15.62 8.08 8.10
C ASN A 141 15.79 8.58 6.65
N GLY A 142 15.44 9.84 6.39
CA GLY A 142 15.68 10.50 5.10
C GLY A 142 14.40 10.91 4.38
N LYS A 143 14.50 11.08 3.06
CA LYS A 143 13.43 11.68 2.27
C LYS A 143 12.30 10.69 2.00
N ALA A 144 11.08 11.20 1.91
CA ALA A 144 9.93 10.52 1.34
C ALA A 144 9.22 11.46 0.36
N ILE A 145 8.41 10.90 -0.55
CA ILE A 145 7.73 11.70 -1.57
C ILE A 145 6.30 11.19 -1.75
N PHE A 146 5.35 12.12 -1.80
CA PHE A 146 4.01 11.88 -2.30
C PHE A 146 3.87 12.43 -3.73
N ASN A 147 3.28 11.65 -4.63
CA ASN A 147 2.88 12.10 -5.96
C ASN A 147 1.71 11.25 -6.49
N ASN A 148 0.67 11.89 -7.04
CA ASN A 148 -0.50 11.25 -7.68
C ASN A 148 -1.08 10.07 -6.89
N GLY A 149 -1.29 10.25 -5.59
CA GLY A 149 -1.88 9.22 -4.72
C GLY A 149 -0.90 8.13 -4.26
N ILE A 150 0.40 8.26 -4.52
CA ILE A 150 1.43 7.31 -4.08
C ILE A 150 2.42 7.99 -3.14
N ILE A 151 2.55 7.47 -1.93
CA ILE A 151 3.60 7.81 -0.97
C ILE A 151 4.72 6.77 -1.07
N CYS A 152 5.92 7.24 -1.42
CA CYS A 152 7.17 6.49 -1.35
C CYS A 152 7.92 6.86 -0.08
N CYS A 153 7.96 5.96 0.90
CA CYS A 153 8.55 6.21 2.22
C CYS A 153 10.08 6.26 2.25
N GLY A 154 10.77 5.74 1.23
CA GLY A 154 12.21 5.55 1.31
C GLY A 154 12.60 4.51 2.36
N GLU A 155 13.52 4.92 3.24
CA GLU A 155 13.98 4.18 4.42
C GLU A 155 13.19 4.52 5.69
N ASN A 156 12.22 5.44 5.59
CA ASN A 156 11.36 5.80 6.71
C ASN A 156 10.32 4.72 7.03
N ASP A 157 9.81 4.82 8.24
CA ASP A 157 8.66 4.06 8.67
C ASP A 157 7.38 4.56 7.99
N LYS A 158 6.46 3.64 7.72
CA LYS A 158 5.20 3.95 7.03
C LYS A 158 4.30 4.84 7.90
N GLY A 159 4.20 4.53 9.19
CA GLY A 159 3.45 5.31 10.15
C GLY A 159 3.95 6.74 10.25
N GLU A 160 5.27 6.93 10.36
CA GLU A 160 5.89 8.25 10.39
C GLU A 160 5.62 9.04 9.11
N THR A 161 5.89 8.43 7.95
CA THR A 161 5.70 9.08 6.66
C THR A 161 4.23 9.48 6.46
N LEU A 162 3.29 8.63 6.88
CA LEU A 162 1.86 8.91 6.78
C LEU A 162 1.45 10.06 7.70
N THR A 163 1.95 10.10 8.93
CA THR A 163 1.73 11.23 9.85
C THR A 163 2.19 12.54 9.22
N GLN A 164 3.43 12.58 8.70
CA GLN A 164 3.96 13.79 8.06
C GLN A 164 3.18 14.21 6.83
N PHE A 165 2.74 13.24 6.01
CA PHE A 165 1.90 13.53 4.85
C PHE A 165 0.60 14.21 5.28
N MET A 166 -0.13 13.62 6.23
CA MET A 166 -1.40 14.15 6.73
C MET A 166 -1.24 15.56 7.33
N GLU A 167 -0.21 15.78 8.15
CA GLU A 167 0.14 17.10 8.68
C GLU A 167 0.46 18.11 7.58
N LYS A 168 1.24 17.69 6.57
CA LYS A 168 1.66 18.57 5.47
C LYS A 168 0.51 19.06 4.60
N ILE A 169 -0.56 18.28 4.49
CA ILE A 169 -1.72 18.61 3.66
C ILE A 169 -2.94 19.04 4.48
N ASP A 170 -2.78 19.18 5.80
CA ASP A 170 -3.84 19.52 6.75
C ASP A 170 -5.10 18.63 6.59
N TYR A 171 -4.88 17.31 6.54
CA TYR A 171 -5.94 16.31 6.34
C TYR A 171 -5.94 15.28 7.46
N ILE A 172 -7.10 15.11 8.11
CA ILE A 172 -7.33 14.12 9.15
C ILE A 172 -8.52 13.23 8.74
N PRO A 173 -8.30 11.93 8.46
CA PRO A 173 -9.39 11.01 8.18
C PRO A 173 -10.12 10.59 9.46
N SER A 174 -11.38 10.16 9.34
CA SER A 174 -12.14 9.61 10.48
C SER A 174 -11.66 8.23 10.90
N GLU A 175 -11.06 7.48 9.98
CA GLU A 175 -10.38 6.22 10.23
C GLU A 175 -9.36 5.91 9.12
N ILE A 176 -8.46 4.96 9.39
CA ILE A 176 -7.57 4.39 8.38
C ILE A 176 -7.86 2.91 8.19
N ILE A 177 -8.07 2.52 6.93
CA ILE A 177 -8.05 1.11 6.52
C ILE A 177 -6.74 0.86 5.81
N PHE A 178 -5.82 0.11 6.43
CA PHE A 178 -4.49 -0.12 5.87
C PHE A 178 -4.27 -1.58 5.49
N VAL A 179 -4.00 -1.84 4.22
CA VAL A 179 -3.74 -3.19 3.67
C VAL A 179 -2.26 -3.35 3.38
N ASP A 180 -1.62 -4.36 3.96
CA ASP A 180 -0.18 -4.62 3.76
C ASP A 180 0.11 -6.12 3.89
N ASP A 181 1.10 -6.61 3.14
CA ASP A 181 1.53 -8.01 3.20
C ASP A 181 2.39 -8.30 4.45
N LYS A 182 2.93 -7.26 5.09
CA LYS A 182 3.82 -7.35 6.24
C LYS A 182 3.14 -6.85 7.50
N LEU A 183 2.95 -7.77 8.45
CA LEU A 183 2.35 -7.49 9.75
C LEU A 183 3.03 -6.32 10.49
N HIS A 184 4.37 -6.22 10.45
CA HIS A 184 5.07 -5.13 11.14
C HIS A 184 4.75 -3.74 10.57
N ASN A 185 4.41 -3.62 9.29
CA ASN A 185 3.98 -2.34 8.72
C ASN A 185 2.62 -1.91 9.28
N LEU A 186 1.69 -2.86 9.45
CA LEU A 186 0.38 -2.60 10.05
C LEU A 186 0.52 -2.12 11.50
N VAL A 187 1.33 -2.84 12.29
CA VAL A 187 1.63 -2.47 13.70
C VAL A 187 2.32 -1.10 13.76
N ASN A 188 3.23 -0.83 12.84
CA ASN A 188 3.91 0.47 12.76
C ASN A 188 2.91 1.60 12.50
N VAL A 189 2.05 1.50 11.48
CA VAL A 189 1.02 2.51 11.20
C VAL A 189 0.07 2.67 12.38
N GLU A 190 -0.45 1.57 12.93
CA GLU A 190 -1.31 1.58 14.12
C GLU A 190 -0.69 2.38 15.27
N SER A 191 0.58 2.11 15.60
CA SER A 191 1.26 2.76 16.73
C SER A 191 1.39 4.28 16.57
N TYR A 192 1.54 4.77 15.33
CA TYR A 192 1.61 6.21 15.03
C TYR A 192 0.23 6.85 15.06
N MET A 193 -0.77 6.20 14.45
CA MET A 193 -2.15 6.71 14.39
C MET A 193 -2.83 6.71 15.77
N LYS A 194 -2.47 5.78 16.65
CA LYS A 194 -2.92 5.77 18.04
C LYS A 194 -2.54 7.05 18.79
N ARG A 195 -1.37 7.62 18.52
CA ARG A 195 -0.95 8.90 19.13
C ARG A 195 -1.75 10.09 18.61
N LEU A 196 -2.27 9.98 17.39
CA LEU A 196 -3.15 10.96 16.76
C LEU A 196 -4.64 10.69 17.03
N GLN A 197 -4.96 9.67 17.82
CA GLN A 197 -6.34 9.23 18.09
C GLN A 197 -7.14 8.89 16.83
N ILE A 198 -6.46 8.43 15.77
CA ILE A 198 -7.11 7.98 14.53
C ILE A 198 -7.30 6.45 14.60
N PRO A 199 -8.54 5.93 14.52
CA PRO A 199 -8.81 4.50 14.46
C PRO A 199 -8.12 3.83 13.26
N VAL A 200 -7.60 2.62 13.45
CA VAL A 200 -6.95 1.85 12.37
C VAL A 200 -7.49 0.44 12.29
N THR A 201 -8.05 0.08 11.13
CA THR A 201 -8.23 -1.33 10.76
C THR A 201 -7.07 -1.77 9.85
N GLY A 202 -6.15 -2.55 10.42
CA GLY A 202 -5.07 -3.18 9.68
C GLY A 202 -5.53 -4.48 9.03
N LEU A 203 -5.35 -4.62 7.72
CA LEU A 203 -5.72 -5.80 6.95
C LEU A 203 -4.45 -6.49 6.47
N TRP A 204 -4.06 -7.57 7.17
CA TRP A 204 -2.87 -8.34 6.84
C TRP A 204 -3.14 -9.26 5.66
N TYR A 205 -2.63 -8.87 4.49
CA TYR A 205 -2.87 -9.58 3.25
C TYR A 205 -1.91 -10.77 3.09
N THR A 206 -2.44 -11.99 3.19
CA THR A 206 -1.62 -13.22 3.21
C THR A 206 -1.76 -14.09 1.97
N ARG A 207 -2.38 -13.59 0.89
CA ARG A 207 -2.59 -14.38 -0.34
C ARG A 207 -1.28 -14.96 -0.89
N ILE A 208 -0.21 -14.17 -0.92
CA ILE A 208 1.05 -14.55 -1.58
C ILE A 208 1.96 -15.38 -0.68
N HIS A 209 1.83 -15.27 0.64
CA HIS A 209 2.69 -15.99 1.60
C HIS A 209 2.39 -17.49 1.71
N ARG A 210 1.38 -18.02 1.01
CA ARG A 210 0.96 -19.42 1.09
C ARG A 210 0.83 -20.14 -0.25
N SER A 211 1.57 -19.68 -1.27
CA SER A 211 1.81 -20.47 -2.48
C SER A 211 3.06 -21.34 -2.30
N ASN A 212 3.00 -22.28 -1.35
CA ASN A 212 3.92 -23.43 -1.25
C ASN A 212 3.07 -24.69 -1.20
#